data_AF-A0A392UPZ3-F1
#
_entry.id   AF-A0A392UPZ3-F1
#
_cell.length_a   1.000
_cell.length_b   1.000
_cell.length_c   1.000
_cell.angle_alpha   90.00
_cell.angle_beta   90.00
_cell.angle_gamma   90.00
#
_symmetry.space_group_name_H-M   'P 1'
#
loop_
_entity.id
_entity.type
_entity.pdbx_description
1 polymer ?
#
loop_
_entity_poly.entity_id
_entity_poly.type
_entity_poly.pdbx_seq_one_letter_code
_entity_poly.pdbx_strand_id
1 'polypeptide(L)' 'ANLGYNYSLVGGTGLDESLEKVEFVTSVVAGSDGGSIVKISVKYHTKGDAALSDAVREETKGKGTGLLKAIEGYVLANP' A
#
# COMPACT_ATOMS: atom_id res chain seq x y z
N ALA A 1 -8.32 -1.95 19.91
CA ALA A 1 -6.96 -1.81 19.36
C ALA A 1 -7.05 -1.13 18.01
N ASN A 2 -6.14 -0.21 17.67
CA ASN A 2 -6.06 0.34 16.32
C ASN A 2 -5.02 -0.48 15.55
N LEU A 3 -5.48 -1.51 14.83
CA LEU A 3 -4.60 -2.36 14.03
C LEU A 3 -4.30 -1.62 12.73
N GLY A 4 -3.12 -1.02 12.64
CA GLY A 4 -2.73 -0.24 11.48
C GLY A 4 -1.23 -0.02 11.44
N TYR A 5 -0.70 0.11 10.24
CA TYR A 5 0.70 0.42 10.01
C TYR A 5 0.84 1.31 8.80
N ASN A 6 1.48 2.46 9.00
CA ASN A 6 1.73 3.42 7.94
C ASN A 6 3.19 3.31 7.52
N TYR A 7 3.45 3.27 6.23
CA TYR A 7 4.79 3.25 5.69
C TYR A 7 4.90 4.14 4.46
N SER A 8 6.13 4.38 4.01
CA SER A 8 6.37 5.21 2.84
C SER A 8 7.49 4.66 1.97
N LEU A 9 7.33 4.86 0.66
CA LEU A 9 8.41 4.73 -0.31
C LEU A 9 9.00 6.14 -0.50
N VAL A 10 10.27 6.30 -0.18
CA VAL A 10 11.00 7.59 -0.25
C VAL A 10 12.18 7.55 -1.24
N GLY A 11 12.30 6.46 -2.01
CA GLY A 11 13.34 6.27 -3.01
C GLY A 11 13.47 4.82 -3.46
N GLY A 12 14.53 4.55 -4.23
CA GLY A 12 14.83 3.23 -4.79
C GLY A 12 14.13 2.96 -6.12
N THR A 13 14.48 1.84 -6.75
CA THR A 13 13.96 1.43 -8.07
C THR A 13 12.45 1.17 -8.09
N GLY A 14 11.83 1.05 -6.91
CA GLY A 14 10.40 0.88 -6.75
C GLY A 14 9.60 2.19 -6.68
N LEU A 15 10.24 3.37 -6.68
CA LEU A 15 9.56 4.66 -6.70
C LEU A 15 9.67 5.28 -8.08
N ASP A 16 8.52 5.62 -8.66
CA ASP A 16 8.47 6.31 -9.96
C ASP A 16 9.22 7.65 -9.90
N GLU A 17 9.88 8.01 -10.99
CA GLU A 17 10.71 9.22 -11.03
C GLU A 17 9.91 10.51 -10.87
N SER A 18 8.61 10.51 -11.14
CA SER A 18 7.71 11.66 -10.94
C SER A 18 7.34 11.90 -9.47
N LEU A 19 7.73 11.00 -8.56
CA LEU A 19 7.33 11.03 -7.15
C LEU A 19 8.51 11.32 -6.22
N GLU A 20 8.28 12.17 -5.23
CA GLU A 20 9.18 12.37 -4.08
C GLU A 20 8.95 11.33 -3.01
N LYS A 21 7.67 10.95 -2.81
CA LYS A 21 7.23 10.05 -1.77
C LYS A 21 5.88 9.43 -2.13
N VAL A 22 5.67 8.19 -1.71
CA VAL A 22 4.33 7.60 -1.58
C VAL A 22 4.11 7.17 -0.15
N GLU A 23 2.98 7.56 0.44
CA GLU A 23 2.55 7.10 1.76
C GLU A 23 1.43 6.06 1.63
N PHE A 24 1.56 4.97 2.36
CA PHE A 24 0.51 3.97 2.52
C PHE A 24 0.00 4.05 3.95
N VAL A 25 -1.26 4.45 4.10
CA VAL A 25 -1.95 4.50 5.38
C VAL A 25 -2.86 3.29 5.49
N THR A 26 -2.51 2.35 6.35
CA THR A 26 -3.18 1.04 6.44
C THR A 26 -3.94 0.91 7.75
N SER A 27 -5.16 0.40 7.67
CA SER A 27 -5.95 -0.02 8.82
C SER A 27 -6.56 -1.40 8.56
N VAL A 28 -6.62 -2.21 9.61
CA VAL A 28 -7.19 -3.56 9.59
C VAL A 28 -8.38 -3.57 10.54
N VAL A 29 -9.53 -3.97 10.02
CA VAL A 29 -10.77 -4.08 10.81
C VAL A 29 -11.30 -5.50 10.73
N ALA A 30 -12.05 -5.93 11.74
CA ALA A 30 -12.68 -7.24 11.73
C ALA A 30 -13.70 -7.35 10.58
N GLY A 31 -13.66 -8.47 9.85
CA GLY A 31 -14.68 -8.86 8.88
C GLY A 31 -15.88 -9.51 9.56
N SER A 32 -17.03 -9.52 8.90
CA SER A 32 -18.25 -10.18 9.42
C SER A 32 -18.20 -11.70 9.39
N ASP A 33 -17.24 -12.28 8.66
CA ASP A 33 -17.03 -13.70 8.41
C ASP A 33 -15.96 -14.34 9.31
N GLY A 34 -15.48 -13.61 10.33
CA GLY A 34 -14.35 -14.04 11.15
C GLY A 34 -12.98 -13.74 10.54
N GLY A 35 -12.93 -13.18 9.33
CA GLY A 35 -11.72 -12.67 8.69
C GLY A 35 -11.41 -11.21 9.07
N SER A 36 -10.65 -10.53 8.20
CA SER A 36 -10.33 -9.11 8.36
C SER A 36 -10.44 -8.37 7.03
N ILE A 37 -10.69 -7.06 7.11
CA ILE A 37 -10.70 -6.15 5.97
C ILE A 37 -9.53 -5.19 6.13
N VAL A 38 -8.61 -5.20 5.17
CA VAL A 38 -7.50 -4.25 5.11
C VAL A 38 -7.91 -3.06 4.24
N LYS A 39 -7.91 -1.85 4.81
CA LYS A 39 -8.13 -0.59 4.10
C LYS A 39 -6.81 0.12 3.95
N ILE A 40 -6.46 0.48 2.72
CA ILE A 40 -5.24 1.19 2.39
C ILE A 40 -5.62 2.50 1.70
N SER A 41 -5.19 3.62 2.26
CA SER A 41 -5.21 4.92 1.59
C SER A 41 -3.80 5.25 1.11
N VAL A 42 -3.66 5.54 -0.18
CA VAL A 42 -2.36 5.87 -0.79
C VAL A 42 -2.32 7.37 -1.04
N LYS A 43 -1.29 8.04 -0.51
CA LYS A 43 -1.03 9.45 -0.80
C LYS A 43 0.21 9.57 -1.66
N TYR A 44 0.11 10.36 -2.72
CA TYR A 44 1.17 10.57 -3.69
C TYR A 44 1.72 11.98 -3.52
N HIS A 45 3.03 12.10 -3.43
CA HIS A 45 3.74 13.37 -3.39
C HIS A 45 4.56 13.48 -4.67
N THR A 46 4.08 14.29 -5.62
CA THR A 46 4.72 14.50 -6.92
C THR A 46 5.90 15.46 -6.79
N LYS A 47 6.90 15.29 -7.66
CA LYS A 47 7.99 16.27 -7.83
C LYS A 47 7.45 17.49 -8.54
N GLY A 48 7.34 18.61 -7.82
CA GLY A 48 6.73 19.83 -8.34
C GLY A 48 5.36 19.56 -8.95
N ASP A 49 5.12 20.13 -10.13
CA ASP A 49 3.84 20.03 -10.85
C ASP A 49 3.75 18.79 -11.78
N ALA A 50 4.57 17.77 -11.55
CA ALA A 50 4.52 16.54 -12.34
C ALA A 50 3.12 15.90 -12.28
N ALA A 51 2.57 15.55 -13.45
CA ALA A 51 1.27 14.90 -13.54
C ALA A 51 1.35 13.46 -13.02
N LEU A 52 0.49 13.12 -12.06
CA LEU A 52 0.35 11.75 -11.59
C LEU A 52 -0.46 10.93 -12.59
N SER A 53 0.20 10.00 -13.28
CA SER A 53 -0.42 9.11 -14.27
C SER A 53 -1.19 7.95 -13.61
N ASP A 54 -2.19 7.44 -14.31
CA ASP A 54 -2.96 6.27 -13.83
C ASP A 54 -2.12 4.99 -13.83
N ALA A 55 -1.13 4.87 -14.71
CA ALA A 55 -0.17 3.78 -14.71
C ALA A 55 0.63 3.75 -13.40
N VAL A 56 1.14 4.90 -12.96
CA VAL A 56 1.86 5.02 -11.68
C VAL A 56 0.95 4.69 -10.49
N ARG A 57 -0.32 5.12 -10.54
CA ARG A 57 -1.30 4.76 -9.50
C ARG A 57 -1.54 3.26 -9.42
N GLU A 58 -1.76 2.60 -10.55
CA GLU A 58 -2.05 1.17 -10.58
C GLU A 58 -0.82 0.33 -10.20
N GLU A 59 0.38 0.72 -10.64
CA GLU A 59 1.63 0.06 -10.24
C GLU A 59 1.85 0.17 -8.72
N THR A 60 1.66 1.37 -8.16
CA THR A 60 1.83 1.62 -6.72
C THR A 60 0.81 0.84 -5.89
N LYS A 61 -0.45 0.81 -6.33
CA LYS A 61 -1.51 0.00 -5.72
C LYS A 61 -1.21 -1.49 -5.81
N GLY A 62 -0.67 -1.95 -6.94
CA GLY A 62 -0.22 -3.32 -7.16
C GLY A 62 0.86 -3.74 -6.18
N LYS A 63 1.88 -2.89 -5.96
CA LYS A 63 2.94 -3.12 -4.96
C LYS A 63 2.37 -3.28 -3.54
N GLY A 64 1.50 -2.37 -3.12
CA GLY A 64 0.87 -2.43 -1.79
C GLY A 64 -0.01 -3.67 -1.61
N THR A 65 -0.82 -4.01 -2.62
CA THR A 65 -1.70 -5.18 -2.59
C THR A 65 -0.91 -6.49 -2.61
N GLY A 66 0.15 -6.56 -3.43
CA GLY A 66 1.01 -7.73 -3.55
C GLY A 66 1.72 -8.07 -2.24
N LEU A 67 2.24 -7.07 -1.52
CA LEU A 67 2.86 -7.27 -0.21
C LEU A 67 1.88 -7.89 0.79
N LEU A 68 0.67 -7.33 0.89
CA LEU A 68 -0.34 -7.85 1.83
C LEU A 68 -0.80 -9.26 1.46
N LYS A 69 -0.98 -9.54 0.17
CA LYS A 69 -1.36 -10.88 -0.30
C LYS A 69 -0.28 -11.93 -0.04
N ALA A 70 0.99 -11.56 -0.15
CA ALA A 70 2.09 -12.45 0.21
C ALA A 70 2.09 -12.77 1.72
N ILE A 71 1.87 -11.77 2.58
CA ILE A 71 1.75 -11.97 4.03
C ILE A 71 0.53 -12.84 4.37
N GLU A 72 -0.63 -12.52 3.80
CA GLU A 72 -1.87 -13.30 3.99
C GLU A 72 -1.66 -14.78 3.60
N GLY A 73 -1.10 -15.04 2.42
CA GLY A 73 -0.86 -16.40 1.95
C GLY A 73 0.12 -17.18 2.85
N TYR A 74 1.18 -16.53 3.34
CA TYR A 74 2.13 -17.16 4.26
C TYR A 74 1.48 -17.51 5.60
N VAL A 75 0.76 -16.56 6.22
CA VAL A 75 0.13 -16.77 7.53
C VAL A 75 -0.99 -17.81 7.45
N LEU A 76 -1.79 -17.83 6.38
CA LEU A 76 -2.81 -18.86 6.17
C LEU A 76 -2.22 -20.26 6.02
N ALA A 77 -1.03 -20.38 5.40
CA ALA A 77 -0.32 -21.65 5.29
C ALA A 77 0.43 -22.05 6.58
N ASN A 78 0.59 -21.13 7.54
CA ASN A 78 1.36 -21.31 8.78
C ASN A 78 0.60 -20.70 9.98
N PRO A 79 -0.54 -21.30 10.40
CA PRO A 79 -1.42 -20.75 11.44
C PRO A 79 -0.86 -20.81 12.86
#